data_AF-A0A1E4I7B2-F1
#
_entry.id   AF-A0A1E4I7B2-F1
#
_cell.length_a   1.000
_cell.length_b   1.000
_cell.length_c   1.000
_cell.angle_alpha   90.00
_cell.angle_beta   90.00
_cell.angle_gamma   90.00
#
_symmetry.space_group_name_H-M   'P 1'
#
loop_
_entity.id
_entity.type
_entity.pdbx_description
1 polymer ?
#
loop_
_entity_poly.entity_id
_entity_poly.type
_entity_poly.pdbx_seq_one_letter_code
_entity_poly.pdbx_strand_id
1 'polypeptide(L)'
;MRRSLAVLALLTAGAPALAAGEYDRALRVDVAVLQGDARLLADPATPAIRRTGLQARIASILGTLDMTARERNNHNPATQIPLPAVAALRADFRQGRPERFLRSATSLAAALPLDTAYFVPLVHTPQRARTGEDLYRTLCIGCHQYTDPHAVNPAPNLFDMARSTPPTEFVARMLGGVHGIPRTTLKNPFSDEEIASLMVYFAASHP
;
A
#
# COMPACT_ATOMS: atom_id res chain seq x y z
N MET A 1 -53.71 26.96 -1.76
CA MET A 1 -54.00 25.53 -1.94
C MET A 1 -52.81 24.73 -1.43
N ARG A 2 -52.99 23.96 -0.36
CA ARG A 2 -52.05 22.94 0.15
C ARG A 2 -52.16 21.67 -0.71
N ARG A 3 -51.04 20.96 -0.92
CA ARG A 3 -50.81 19.55 -1.34
C ARG A 3 -49.56 19.54 -2.25
N SER A 4 -48.52 18.71 -2.12
CA SER A 4 -48.21 17.57 -1.25
C SER A 4 -46.71 17.24 -1.42
N LEU A 5 -46.07 16.82 -0.31
CA LEU A 5 -45.17 15.66 -0.12
C LEU A 5 -44.31 15.19 -1.32
N ALA A 6 -42.97 15.23 -1.23
CA ALA A 6 -42.08 14.39 -0.41
C ALA A 6 -41.44 13.28 -1.25
N VAL A 7 -40.17 13.47 -1.60
CA VAL A 7 -39.15 12.45 -1.93
C VAL A 7 -37.82 13.22 -1.73
N LEU A 8 -36.91 12.86 -0.82
CA LEU A 8 -35.89 11.84 -1.06
C LEU A 8 -35.11 11.64 0.26
N ALA A 9 -35.38 10.55 0.97
CA ALA A 9 -34.57 10.13 2.12
C ALA A 9 -34.21 8.65 1.94
N LEU A 10 -33.23 8.37 1.08
CA LEU A 10 -32.65 7.03 0.90
C LEU A 10 -31.25 7.15 0.26
N LEU A 11 -30.26 7.60 1.03
CA LEU A 11 -28.84 7.54 0.61
C LEU A 11 -27.84 7.26 1.76
N THR A 12 -28.28 7.00 3.00
CA THR A 12 -27.37 6.92 4.16
C THR A 12 -26.85 5.52 4.50
N ALA A 13 -27.32 4.46 3.85
CA ALA A 13 -26.94 3.08 4.19
C ALA A 13 -25.63 2.58 3.53
N GLY A 14 -25.09 3.28 2.52
CA GLY A 14 -23.90 2.85 1.78
C GLY A 14 -22.55 3.31 2.36
N ALA A 15 -22.54 4.40 3.12
CA ALA A 15 -21.32 4.99 3.69
C ALA A 15 -20.53 4.07 4.65
N PRO A 16 -21.16 3.36 5.61
CA PRO A 16 -20.39 2.55 6.56
C PRO A 16 -19.75 1.31 5.93
N ALA A 17 -20.39 0.69 4.92
CA ALA A 17 -19.85 -0.47 4.23
C ALA A 17 -18.67 -0.10 3.30
N LEU A 18 -18.76 1.05 2.62
CA LEU A 18 -17.65 1.58 1.82
C LEU A 18 -16.46 1.93 2.71
N ALA A 19 -16.69 2.64 3.83
CA ALA A 19 -15.63 2.97 4.78
C ALA A 19 -14.98 1.72 5.41
N ALA A 20 -15.78 0.70 5.75
CA ALA A 20 -15.29 -0.58 6.25
C ALA A 20 -14.31 -1.26 5.28
N GLY A 21 -14.67 -1.28 3.98
CA GLY A 21 -13.82 -1.83 2.93
C GLY A 21 -12.52 -1.04 2.73
N GLU A 22 -12.57 0.28 2.87
CA GLU A 22 -11.39 1.14 2.76
C GLU A 22 -10.38 0.89 3.89
N TYR A 23 -10.83 0.78 5.14
CA TYR A 23 -9.94 0.46 6.28
C TYR A 23 -9.34 -0.95 6.18
N ASP A 24 -10.13 -1.94 5.79
CA ASP A 24 -9.64 -3.32 5.59
C ASP A 24 -8.57 -3.37 4.49
N ARG A 25 -8.82 -2.70 3.36
CA ARG A 25 -7.87 -2.62 2.26
C ARG A 25 -6.58 -1.91 2.67
N ALA A 26 -6.69 -0.74 3.30
CA ALA A 26 -5.53 0.05 3.73
C ALA A 26 -4.64 -0.77 4.69
N LEU A 27 -5.24 -1.47 5.65
CA LEU A 27 -4.51 -2.31 6.59
C LEU A 27 -3.77 -3.46 5.91
N ARG A 28 -4.41 -4.16 4.97
CA ARG A 28 -3.76 -5.24 4.21
C ARG A 28 -2.60 -4.72 3.36
N VAL A 29 -2.75 -3.54 2.77
CA VAL A 29 -1.68 -2.86 2.03
C VAL A 29 -0.50 -2.55 2.95
N ASP A 30 -0.75 -1.90 4.10
CA ASP A 30 0.29 -1.56 5.08
C ASP A 30 1.05 -2.80 5.56
N VAL A 31 0.32 -3.88 5.88
CA VAL A 31 0.93 -5.15 6.31
C VAL A 31 1.77 -5.79 5.20
N ALA A 32 1.32 -5.77 3.95
CA ALA A 32 2.08 -6.29 2.82
C ALA A 32 3.35 -5.46 2.54
N VAL A 33 3.27 -4.13 2.63
CA VAL A 33 4.44 -3.24 2.51
C VAL A 33 5.43 -3.49 3.66
N LEU A 34 4.93 -3.62 4.90
CA LEU A 34 5.75 -3.94 6.07
C LEU A 34 6.49 -5.27 5.91
N GLN A 35 5.87 -6.30 5.34
CA GLN A 35 6.53 -7.57 5.06
C GLN A 35 7.70 -7.39 4.09
N GLY A 36 7.50 -6.68 2.98
CA GLY A 36 8.56 -6.40 2.00
C GLY A 36 9.70 -5.58 2.61
N ASP A 37 9.36 -4.60 3.45
CA ASP A 37 10.34 -3.74 4.13
C ASP A 37 11.12 -4.48 5.22
N ALA A 38 10.45 -5.38 5.96
CA ALA A 38 11.08 -6.26 6.93
C ALA A 38 12.09 -7.20 6.25
N ARG A 39 11.78 -7.70 5.05
CA ARG A 39 12.70 -8.53 4.25
C ARG A 39 13.96 -7.76 3.90
N LEU A 40 13.82 -6.53 3.40
CA LEU A 40 14.97 -5.67 3.11
C LEU A 40 15.75 -5.31 4.38
N LEU A 41 15.07 -5.05 5.50
CA LEU A 41 15.73 -4.71 6.75
C LEU A 41 16.53 -5.90 7.33
N ALA A 42 16.02 -7.12 7.19
CA ALA A 42 16.69 -8.35 7.64
C ALA A 42 17.84 -8.79 6.71
N ASP A 43 17.84 -8.34 5.46
CA ASP A 43 18.90 -8.69 4.50
C ASP A 43 20.27 -8.07 4.90
N PRO A 44 21.31 -8.90 5.13
CA PRO A 44 22.65 -8.41 5.43
C PRO A 44 23.27 -7.61 4.27
N ALA A 45 22.83 -7.82 3.02
CA ALA A 45 23.30 -7.09 1.85
C ALA A 45 22.72 -5.67 1.74
N THR A 46 21.67 -5.33 2.50
CA THR A 46 21.08 -3.98 2.45
C THR A 46 22.08 -2.94 2.97
N PRO A 47 22.40 -1.87 2.20
CA PRO A 47 23.32 -0.82 2.64
C PRO A 47 22.86 -0.11 3.93
N ALA A 48 23.80 0.31 4.77
CA ALA A 48 23.49 0.96 6.06
C ALA A 48 22.60 2.21 5.90
N ILE A 49 22.89 3.06 4.92
CA ILE A 49 22.08 4.25 4.64
C ILE A 49 20.63 3.90 4.27
N ARG A 50 20.44 2.82 3.51
CA ARG A 50 19.11 2.31 3.14
C ARG A 50 18.39 1.71 4.34
N ARG A 51 19.10 1.07 5.27
CA ARG A 51 18.50 0.59 6.53
C ARG A 51 17.91 1.72 7.36
N THR A 52 18.58 2.87 7.44
CA THR A 52 18.05 4.05 8.13
C THR A 52 16.72 4.53 7.53
N GLY A 53 16.63 4.62 6.20
CA GLY A 53 15.37 4.98 5.53
C GLY A 53 14.27 3.94 5.72
N LEU A 54 14.61 2.65 5.64
CA LEU A 54 13.67 1.56 5.92
C LEU A 54 13.13 1.63 7.35
N GLN A 55 13.99 1.88 8.33
CA GLN A 55 13.56 2.05 9.72
C GLN A 55 12.57 3.22 9.87
N ALA A 56 12.85 4.37 9.25
CA ALA A 56 11.93 5.51 9.29
C ALA A 56 10.58 5.18 8.64
N ARG A 57 10.58 4.52 7.47
CA ARG A 57 9.35 4.13 6.76
C ARG A 57 8.54 3.10 7.55
N ILE A 58 9.19 2.06 8.08
CA ILE A 58 8.56 1.06 8.94
C ILE A 58 7.96 1.72 10.19
N ALA A 59 8.71 2.61 10.85
CA ALA A 59 8.22 3.33 12.02
C ALA A 59 6.97 4.17 11.71
N SER A 60 6.93 4.81 10.54
CA SER A 60 5.76 5.57 10.09
C SER A 60 4.51 4.70 9.98
N ILE A 61 4.60 3.55 9.28
CA ILE A 61 3.46 2.63 9.13
C ILE A 61 3.04 2.03 10.48
N LEU A 62 4.01 1.61 11.30
CA LEU A 62 3.74 1.09 12.65
C LEU A 62 3.16 2.15 13.61
N GLY A 63 3.27 3.44 13.28
CA GLY A 63 2.70 4.55 14.05
C GLY A 63 1.17 4.58 13.98
N THR A 64 0.59 4.18 12.85
CA THR A 64 -0.86 4.19 12.61
C THR A 64 -1.51 2.80 12.66
N LEU A 65 -0.72 1.73 12.55
CA LEU A 65 -1.22 0.36 12.36
C LEU A 65 -2.23 -0.11 13.44
N ASP A 66 -2.00 0.22 14.72
CA ASP A 66 -2.92 -0.15 15.80
C ASP A 66 -4.29 0.53 15.65
N MET A 67 -4.31 1.79 15.19
CA MET A 67 -5.53 2.54 14.97
C MET A 67 -6.29 1.93 13.79
N THR A 68 -5.61 1.70 12.66
CA THR A 68 -6.23 1.08 11.47
C THR A 68 -6.78 -0.31 11.79
N ALA A 69 -6.07 -1.12 12.58
CA ALA A 69 -6.53 -2.43 13.01
C ALA A 69 -7.78 -2.36 13.91
N ARG A 70 -7.85 -1.38 14.82
CA ARG A 70 -9.04 -1.15 15.66
C ARG A 70 -10.22 -0.69 14.83
N GLU A 71 -10.03 0.28 13.94
CA GLU A 71 -11.11 0.76 13.07
C GLU A 71 -11.65 -0.36 12.20
N ARG A 72 -10.77 -1.15 11.58
CA ARG A 72 -11.18 -2.33 10.83
C ARG A 72 -12.01 -3.29 11.70
N ASN A 73 -11.54 -3.65 12.89
CA ASN A 73 -12.26 -4.57 13.79
C ASN A 73 -13.64 -4.03 14.22
N ASN A 74 -13.77 -2.72 14.41
CA ASN A 74 -15.05 -2.08 14.73
C ASN A 74 -16.05 -2.20 13.56
N HIS A 75 -15.56 -2.08 12.33
CA HIS A 75 -16.38 -2.15 11.12
C HIS A 75 -16.63 -3.59 10.62
N ASN A 76 -15.79 -4.55 11.01
CA ASN A 76 -15.94 -5.97 10.67
C ASN A 76 -15.68 -6.87 11.90
N PRO A 77 -16.67 -6.99 12.82
CA PRO A 77 -16.49 -7.75 14.06
C PRO A 77 -16.46 -9.27 13.85
N ALA A 78 -16.99 -9.78 12.72
CA ALA A 78 -17.09 -11.21 12.44
C ALA A 78 -15.74 -11.87 12.17
N THR A 79 -14.76 -11.09 11.71
CA THR A 79 -13.37 -11.51 11.57
C THR A 79 -12.58 -10.55 12.40
N GLN A 80 -11.97 -10.92 13.53
CA GLN A 80 -11.15 -9.96 14.29
C GLN A 80 -9.66 -10.14 13.97
N ILE A 81 -8.97 -9.01 13.81
CA ILE A 81 -7.51 -8.97 13.76
C ILE A 81 -7.00 -9.04 15.18
N PRO A 82 -6.09 -9.97 15.49
CA PRO A 82 -5.52 -10.06 16.83
C PRO A 82 -4.63 -8.85 17.10
N LEU A 83 -5.15 -7.85 17.82
CA LEU A 83 -4.37 -6.68 18.27
C LEU A 83 -3.07 -7.06 19.02
N PRO A 84 -3.01 -8.15 19.80
CA PRO A 84 -1.74 -8.61 20.37
C PRO A 84 -0.67 -8.94 19.32
N ALA A 85 -1.03 -9.42 18.13
CA ALA A 85 -0.08 -9.69 17.05
C ALA A 85 0.49 -8.39 16.47
N VAL A 86 -0.35 -7.36 16.32
CA VAL A 86 0.09 -6.02 15.90
C VAL A 86 1.03 -5.40 16.94
N ALA A 87 0.70 -5.54 18.23
CA ALA A 87 1.56 -5.08 19.32
C ALA A 87 2.90 -5.83 19.37
N ALA A 88 2.91 -7.15 19.16
CA ALA A 88 4.13 -7.96 19.11
C ALA A 88 5.03 -7.54 17.94
N LEU A 89 4.46 -7.30 16.76
CA LEU A 89 5.19 -6.77 15.60
C LEU A 89 5.89 -5.44 15.92
N ARG A 90 5.18 -4.51 16.57
CA ARG A 90 5.75 -3.23 17.01
C ARG A 90 6.86 -3.40 18.05
N ALA A 91 6.75 -4.40 18.92
CA ALA A 91 7.77 -4.69 19.94
C ALA A 91 9.04 -5.27 19.31
N ASP A 92 8.91 -6.21 18.36
CA ASP A 92 10.05 -6.78 17.63
C ASP A 92 10.84 -5.69 16.88
N PHE A 93 10.15 -4.74 16.25
CA PHE A 93 10.78 -3.60 15.58
C PHE A 93 11.53 -2.70 16.57
N ARG A 94 10.87 -2.28 17.66
CA ARG A 94 11.46 -1.40 18.69
C ARG A 94 12.68 -2.00 19.38
N GLN A 95 12.71 -3.33 19.52
CA GLN A 95 13.83 -4.05 20.12
C GLN A 95 14.98 -4.31 19.14
N GLY A 96 14.89 -3.83 17.90
CA GLY A 96 15.94 -3.98 16.90
C GLY A 96 16.17 -5.44 16.49
N ARG A 97 15.11 -6.25 16.40
CA ARG A 97 15.18 -7.69 16.07
C ARG A 97 14.66 -7.95 14.66
N PRO A 98 15.42 -7.62 13.58
CA PRO A 98 14.90 -7.62 12.21
C PRO A 98 14.40 -8.99 11.75
N GLU A 99 15.09 -10.06 12.13
CA GLU A 99 14.69 -11.46 11.90
C GLU A 99 13.32 -11.81 12.53
N ARG A 100 13.09 -11.39 13.78
CA ARG A 100 11.80 -11.61 14.46
C ARG A 100 10.71 -10.74 13.84
N PHE A 101 11.04 -9.48 13.57
CA PHE A 101 10.14 -8.54 12.91
C PHE A 101 9.66 -9.08 11.56
N LEU A 102 10.55 -9.62 10.73
CA LEU A 102 10.21 -10.27 9.46
C LEU A 102 9.25 -11.46 9.64
N ARG A 103 9.50 -12.33 10.62
CA ARG A 103 8.59 -13.46 10.90
C ARG A 103 7.21 -12.98 11.34
N SER A 104 7.16 -12.01 12.25
CA SER A 104 5.90 -11.41 12.73
C SER A 104 5.14 -10.72 11.60
N ALA A 105 5.83 -9.97 10.73
CA ALA A 105 5.22 -9.30 9.58
C ALA A 105 4.68 -10.33 8.57
N THR A 106 5.44 -11.38 8.30
CA THR A 106 5.04 -12.48 7.41
C THR A 106 3.81 -13.22 7.94
N SER A 107 3.78 -13.52 9.25
CA SER A 107 2.62 -14.15 9.88
C SER A 107 1.37 -13.27 9.81
N LEU A 108 1.53 -11.96 10.01
CA LEU A 108 0.42 -11.01 9.92
C LEU A 108 -0.09 -10.88 8.48
N ALA A 109 0.81 -10.82 7.49
CA ALA A 109 0.46 -10.79 6.07
C ALA A 109 -0.26 -12.06 5.61
N ALA A 110 0.11 -13.23 6.16
CA ALA A 110 -0.60 -14.48 5.90
C ALA A 110 -2.03 -14.48 6.48
N ALA A 111 -2.23 -13.86 7.65
CA ALA A 111 -3.55 -13.70 8.25
C ALA A 111 -4.41 -12.61 7.57
N LEU A 112 -3.76 -11.66 6.89
CA LEU A 112 -4.37 -10.51 6.23
C LEU A 112 -3.91 -10.42 4.77
N PRO A 113 -4.23 -11.42 3.93
CA PRO A 113 -3.76 -11.44 2.55
C PRO A 113 -4.33 -10.25 1.80
N LEU A 114 -3.47 -9.48 1.13
CA LEU A 114 -3.88 -8.44 0.20
C LEU A 114 -4.53 -9.08 -1.03
N ASP A 115 -5.76 -8.65 -1.36
CA ASP A 115 -6.37 -9.03 -2.62
C ASP A 115 -5.66 -8.31 -3.77
N THR A 116 -5.06 -9.10 -4.66
CA THR A 116 -4.31 -8.63 -5.82
C THR A 116 -4.91 -9.14 -7.14
N ALA A 117 -6.07 -9.81 -7.10
CA ALA A 117 -6.63 -10.53 -8.23
C ALA A 117 -6.97 -9.61 -9.42
N TYR A 118 -7.29 -8.34 -9.14
CA TYR A 118 -7.52 -7.34 -10.19
C TYR A 118 -6.24 -6.93 -10.94
N PHE A 119 -5.08 -7.04 -10.30
CA PHE A 119 -3.80 -6.59 -10.82
C PHE A 119 -2.94 -7.74 -11.37
N VAL A 120 -3.16 -8.96 -10.89
CA VAL A 120 -2.34 -10.15 -11.20
C VAL A 120 -3.24 -11.32 -11.63
N PRO A 121 -3.05 -11.91 -12.83
CA PRO A 121 -2.06 -11.53 -13.84
C PRO A 121 -2.37 -10.19 -14.51
N LEU A 122 -1.33 -9.51 -15.01
CA LEU A 122 -1.50 -8.24 -15.71
C LEU A 122 -2.24 -8.44 -17.04
N VAL A 123 -3.34 -7.71 -17.21
CA VAL A 123 -4.06 -7.66 -18.49
C VAL A 123 -3.53 -6.48 -19.29
N HIS A 124 -2.80 -6.80 -20.37
CA HIS A 124 -2.23 -5.83 -21.28
C HIS A 124 -3.27 -5.40 -22.32
N THR A 125 -3.55 -4.09 -22.38
CA THR A 125 -4.36 -3.49 -23.45
C THR A 125 -3.65 -2.24 -23.99
N PRO A 126 -3.88 -1.86 -25.27
CA PRO A 126 -3.33 -0.62 -25.80
C PRO A 126 -3.75 0.62 -24.99
N GLN A 127 -4.96 0.58 -24.40
CA GLN A 127 -5.44 1.68 -23.58
C GLN A 127 -4.66 1.78 -22.26
N ARG A 128 -4.47 0.67 -21.54
CA ARG A 128 -3.68 0.64 -20.30
C ARG A 128 -2.24 1.06 -20.54
N ALA A 129 -1.63 0.63 -21.65
CA ALA A 129 -0.28 1.04 -22.01
C ALA A 129 -0.16 2.56 -22.19
N ARG A 130 -1.08 3.19 -22.95
CA ARG A 130 -1.10 4.64 -23.15
C ARG A 130 -1.39 5.40 -21.86
N THR A 131 -2.37 4.96 -21.08
CA THR A 131 -2.72 5.59 -19.80
C THR A 131 -1.55 5.51 -18.81
N GLY A 132 -0.90 4.35 -18.70
CA GLY A 132 0.24 4.18 -17.79
C GLY A 132 1.45 5.03 -18.20
N GLU A 133 1.72 5.15 -19.50
CA GLU A 133 2.76 6.04 -20.01
C GLU A 133 2.48 7.51 -19.66
N ASP A 134 1.27 7.98 -19.94
CA ASP A 134 0.86 9.36 -19.67
C ASP A 134 0.97 9.71 -18.18
N LEU A 135 0.44 8.85 -17.31
CA LEU A 135 0.54 9.02 -15.86
C LEU A 135 2.00 9.02 -15.38
N TYR A 136 2.84 8.13 -15.89
CA TYR A 136 4.26 8.11 -15.52
C TYR A 136 4.95 9.41 -15.91
N ARG A 137 4.79 9.85 -17.17
CA ARG A 137 5.44 11.06 -17.69
C ARG A 137 4.98 12.33 -17.00
N THR A 138 3.74 12.37 -16.53
CA THR A 138 3.15 13.57 -15.91
C THR A 138 3.35 13.62 -14.39
N LEU A 139 3.33 12.48 -13.70
CA LEU A 139 3.23 12.45 -12.23
C LEU A 139 4.35 11.68 -11.53
N CYS A 140 5.05 10.77 -12.21
CA CYS A 140 6.01 9.86 -11.57
C CYS A 140 7.47 10.12 -11.98
N ILE A 141 7.71 10.49 -13.24
CA ILE A 141 9.04 10.53 -13.84
C ILE A 141 10.02 11.44 -13.07
N GLY A 142 9.54 12.59 -12.57
CA GLY A 142 10.39 13.58 -11.89
C GLY A 142 11.10 13.03 -10.65
N CYS A 143 10.48 12.08 -9.93
CA CYS A 143 11.09 11.44 -8.77
C CYS A 143 11.79 10.12 -9.12
N HIS A 144 11.27 9.37 -10.09
CA HIS A 144 11.63 7.97 -10.30
C HIS A 144 12.58 7.71 -11.47
N GLN A 145 12.86 8.71 -12.32
CA GLN A 145 13.79 8.55 -13.46
C GLN A 145 15.25 8.40 -13.01
N TYR A 146 15.68 9.22 -12.05
CA TYR A 146 17.05 9.24 -11.55
C TYR A 146 17.08 8.96 -10.05
N THR A 147 17.23 7.68 -9.70
CA THR A 147 17.38 7.25 -8.31
C THR A 147 18.72 7.70 -7.76
N ASP A 148 18.72 8.50 -6.69
CA ASP A 148 19.95 8.83 -5.95
C ASP A 148 20.33 7.67 -5.01
N PRO A 149 21.40 6.89 -5.29
CA PRO A 149 21.78 5.76 -4.45
C PRO A 149 22.31 6.19 -3.06
N HIS A 150 22.60 7.47 -2.86
CA HIS A 150 23.09 8.01 -1.60
C HIS A 150 21.98 8.64 -0.75
N ALA A 151 20.75 8.75 -1.25
CA ALA A 151 19.63 9.20 -0.45
C ALA A 151 19.25 8.15 0.62
N VAL A 152 18.82 8.62 1.80
CA VAL A 152 18.37 7.75 2.90
C VAL A 152 17.14 6.92 2.50
N ASN A 153 16.20 7.51 1.77
CA ASN A 153 15.02 6.85 1.23
C ASN A 153 14.86 7.25 -0.25
N PRO A 154 15.61 6.60 -1.15
CA PRO A 154 15.57 6.98 -2.56
C PRO A 154 14.25 6.57 -3.20
N ALA A 155 13.73 7.40 -4.09
CA ALA A 155 12.65 7.01 -4.98
C ALA A 155 13.21 5.97 -5.99
N PRO A 156 12.84 4.68 -5.87
CA PRO A 156 13.42 3.65 -6.72
C PRO A 156 12.93 3.81 -8.16
N ASN A 157 13.74 3.43 -9.14
CA ASN A 157 13.26 3.30 -10.50
C ASN A 157 12.09 2.30 -10.55
N LEU A 158 10.92 2.76 -11.03
CA LEU A 158 9.69 1.96 -10.99
C LEU A 158 9.72 0.78 -11.96
N PHE A 159 10.44 0.88 -13.07
CA PHE A 159 10.64 -0.22 -14.02
C PHE A 159 11.53 -1.29 -13.41
N ASP A 160 12.62 -0.90 -12.74
CA ASP A 160 13.51 -1.84 -12.04
C ASP A 160 12.75 -2.55 -10.90
N MET A 161 11.93 -1.80 -10.17
CA MET A 161 11.10 -2.34 -9.11
C MET A 161 10.07 -3.35 -9.65
N ALA A 162 9.41 -3.04 -10.77
CA ALA A 162 8.46 -3.95 -11.42
C ALA A 162 9.10 -5.26 -11.89
N ARG A 163 10.38 -5.24 -12.28
CA ARG A 163 11.11 -6.44 -12.73
C ARG A 163 11.65 -7.30 -11.59
N SER A 164 12.04 -6.69 -10.47
CA SER A 164 12.79 -7.36 -9.40
C SER A 164 11.97 -7.65 -8.14
N THR A 165 10.83 -6.98 -7.97
CA THR A 165 9.95 -7.16 -6.81
C THR A 165 8.90 -8.24 -7.12
N PRO A 166 8.55 -9.11 -6.14
CA PRO A 166 7.42 -10.02 -6.32
C PRO A 166 6.15 -9.27 -6.74
N PRO A 167 5.34 -9.77 -7.70
CA PRO A 167 4.20 -9.02 -8.25
C PRO A 167 3.21 -8.52 -7.19
N THR A 168 2.91 -9.33 -6.18
CA THR A 168 2.01 -8.96 -5.09
C THR A 168 2.58 -7.87 -4.18
N GLU A 169 3.89 -7.89 -3.93
CA GLU A 169 4.59 -6.83 -3.20
C GLU A 169 4.61 -5.54 -4.03
N PHE A 170 4.81 -5.63 -5.35
CA PHE A 170 4.75 -4.47 -6.24
C PHE A 170 3.35 -3.82 -6.25
N VAL A 171 2.28 -4.63 -6.30
CA VAL A 171 0.90 -4.13 -6.13
C VAL A 171 0.74 -3.40 -4.79
N ALA A 172 1.17 -3.99 -3.68
CA ALA A 172 1.08 -3.35 -2.37
C ALA A 172 1.81 -2.00 -2.33
N ARG A 173 3.01 -1.93 -2.93
CA ARG A 173 3.78 -0.68 -3.05
C ARG A 173 3.09 0.35 -3.93
N MET A 174 2.41 -0.05 -5.00
CA MET A 174 1.63 0.89 -5.83
C MET A 174 0.38 1.39 -5.12
N LEU A 175 -0.30 0.52 -4.36
CA LEU A 175 -1.49 0.87 -3.58
C LEU A 175 -1.18 1.78 -2.40
N GLY A 176 -0.08 1.54 -1.68
CA GLY A 176 0.28 2.26 -0.47
C GLY A 176 1.35 3.34 -0.65
N GLY A 177 2.15 3.30 -1.72
CA GLY A 177 3.33 4.15 -1.88
C GLY A 177 3.06 5.54 -2.46
N VAL A 178 1.86 5.78 -3.00
CA VAL A 178 1.44 7.10 -3.47
C VAL A 178 0.39 7.62 -2.49
N HIS A 179 0.79 8.57 -1.66
CA HIS A 179 -0.14 9.25 -0.76
C HIS A 179 -0.63 10.52 -1.43
N GLY A 180 -1.95 10.74 -1.37
CA GLY A 180 -2.55 12.01 -1.76
C GLY A 180 -2.15 13.13 -0.80
N ILE A 181 -2.70 14.31 -1.04
CA ILE A 181 -2.47 15.48 -0.20
C ILE A 181 -3.42 15.47 1.02
N PRO A 182 -3.17 16.27 2.08
CA PRO A 182 -4.08 16.38 3.22
C PRO A 182 -5.53 16.72 2.81
N ARG A 183 -5.73 17.42 1.68
CA ARG A 183 -7.06 17.73 1.12
C ARG A 183 -7.80 16.51 0.56
N THR A 184 -7.09 15.42 0.24
CA THR A 184 -7.64 14.15 -0.26
C THR A 184 -7.43 13.02 0.75
N THR A 185 -7.40 13.37 2.04
CA THR A 185 -7.28 12.43 3.18
C THR A 185 -6.10 11.45 3.06
N LEU A 186 -5.00 11.84 2.40
CA LEU A 186 -3.83 10.99 2.15
C LEU A 186 -4.12 9.70 1.34
N LYS A 187 -5.33 9.56 0.77
CA LYS A 187 -5.71 8.42 -0.07
C LYS A 187 -4.87 8.42 -1.34
N ASN A 188 -4.57 7.23 -1.87
CA ASN A 188 -3.95 7.10 -3.17
C ASN A 188 -4.78 7.87 -4.22
N PRO A 189 -4.18 8.83 -4.94
CA PRO A 189 -4.91 9.64 -5.91
C PRO A 189 -5.33 8.83 -7.14
N PHE A 190 -4.75 7.64 -7.36
CA PHE A 190 -5.05 6.78 -8.49
C PHE A 190 -6.17 5.80 -8.17
N SER A 191 -7.03 5.59 -9.16
CA SER A 191 -7.97 4.47 -9.19
C SER A 191 -7.24 3.15 -9.45
N ASP A 192 -7.93 2.04 -9.18
CA ASP A 192 -7.37 0.70 -9.42
C ASP A 192 -7.03 0.48 -10.91
N GLU A 193 -7.84 1.00 -11.84
CA GLU A 193 -7.57 0.91 -13.28
C GLU A 193 -6.33 1.73 -13.69
N GLU A 194 -6.11 2.90 -13.09
CA GLU A 194 -4.91 3.71 -13.32
C GLU A 194 -3.66 3.03 -12.75
N ILE A 195 -3.76 2.41 -11.57
CA ILE A 195 -2.68 1.61 -10.99
C ILE A 195 -2.37 0.40 -11.88
N ALA A 196 -3.40 -0.32 -12.36
CA ALA A 196 -3.20 -1.43 -13.30
C ALA A 196 -2.56 -0.94 -14.62
N SER A 197 -2.92 0.24 -15.10
CA SER A 197 -2.32 0.87 -16.29
C SER A 197 -0.84 1.20 -16.08
N LEU A 198 -0.50 1.82 -14.95
CA LEU A 198 0.89 2.08 -14.54
C LEU A 198 1.70 0.79 -14.48
N MET A 199 1.15 -0.27 -13.87
CA MET A 199 1.82 -1.57 -13.80
C MET A 199 2.05 -2.19 -15.18
N VAL A 200 1.08 -2.09 -16.10
CA VAL A 200 1.25 -2.52 -17.50
C VAL A 200 2.39 -1.76 -18.17
N TYR A 201 2.48 -0.45 -17.96
CA TYR A 201 3.54 0.38 -18.52
C TYR A 201 4.92 0.01 -17.94
N PHE A 202 5.04 -0.18 -16.63
CA PHE A 202 6.30 -0.57 -16.00
C PHE A 202 6.77 -1.98 -16.40
N ALA A 203 5.84 -2.91 -16.64
CA ALA A 203 6.15 -4.24 -17.13
C ALA A 203 6.68 -4.25 -18.58
N ALA A 204 6.30 -3.26 -19.40
CA ALA A 204 6.68 -3.18 -20.82
C ALA A 204 8.17 -2.83 -21.06
N SER A 205 8.97 -2.55 -20.01
CA SER A 205 10.43 -2.43 -20.08
C SER A 205 10.99 -1.34 -21.01
N HIS A 206 10.44 -0.12 -20.97
CA HIS A 206 10.99 1.02 -21.73
C HIS A 206 11.16 2.24 -20.80
N PRO A 207 12.40 2.65 -20.44
CA PRO A 207 12.65 3.93 -19.77
C PRO A 207 12.36 5.13 -20.69
#